data_AF-A0A7Y8CYR9-F1
#
_entry.id   AF-A0A7Y8CYR9-F1
#
_cell.length_a   1.000
_cell.length_b   1.000
_cell.length_c   1.000
_cell.angle_alpha   90.00
_cell.angle_beta   90.00
_cell.angle_gamma   90.00
#
_symmetry.space_group_name_H-M   'P 1'
#
loop_
_entity.id
_entity.type
_entity.pdbx_description
1 polymer ?
#
loop_
_entity_poly.entity_id
_entity_poly.type
_entity_poly.pdbx_seq_one_letter_code
_entity_poly.pdbx_strand_id
1 'polypeptide(L)' 'KSIFSKLTQYGFTGWAVLEWECCLKDSAQGAAEGAGFIRDHMINRSQKAFDDFVSVASDAASNRRLLGLPDA' A
#
# COMPACT_ATOMS: atom_id res chain seq x y z
N LYS A 1 9.68 -3.71 2.28
CA LYS A 1 8.54 -2.78 2.16
C LYS A 1 7.28 -3.38 2.82
N SER A 2 7.28 -3.61 4.14
CA SER A 2 6.16 -4.34 4.78
C SER A 2 5.56 -3.63 5.99
N ILE A 3 6.37 -2.87 6.75
CA ILE A 3 5.87 -2.23 7.97
C ILE A 3 4.86 -1.11 7.68
N PHE A 4 5.19 -0.17 6.79
CA PHE A 4 4.27 0.91 6.39
C PHE A 4 2.99 0.39 5.76
N SER A 5 3.08 -0.68 4.95
CA SER A 5 1.90 -1.34 4.38
C SER A 5 1.01 -1.94 5.45
N LYS A 6 1.57 -2.64 6.45
CA LYS A 6 0.82 -3.21 7.57
C LYS A 6 0.21 -2.12 8.45
N LEU A 7 0.98 -1.09 8.82
CA LEU A 7 0.46 0.03 9.62
C LEU A 7 -0.71 0.73 8.92
N THR A 8 -0.60 0.93 7.60
CA THR A 8 -1.69 1.47 6.77
C THR A 8 -2.89 0.54 6.72
N GLN A 9 -2.67 -0.78 6.55
CA GLN A 9 -3.71 -1.79 6.53
C GLN A 9 -4.52 -1.82 7.83
N TYR A 10 -3.84 -1.71 8.98
CA TYR A 10 -4.47 -1.69 10.29
C TYR A 10 -5.01 -0.31 10.69
N GLY A 11 -4.86 0.71 9.85
CA GLY A 11 -5.34 2.05 10.14
C GLY A 11 -4.62 2.72 11.32
N PHE A 12 -3.34 2.39 11.55
CA PHE A 12 -2.53 3.03 12.58
C PHE A 12 -2.32 4.51 12.24
N THR A 13 -2.63 5.40 13.19
CA THR A 13 -2.60 6.86 13.02
C THR A 13 -1.49 7.56 13.83
N GLY A 14 -0.59 6.78 14.43
CA GLY A 14 0.54 7.32 15.18
C GLY A 14 1.65 7.87 14.29
N TRP A 15 2.64 8.48 14.93
CA TRP A 15 3.74 9.15 14.24
C TRP A 15 4.83 8.14 13.88
N ALA A 16 5.35 8.24 12.65
CA ALA A 16 6.58 7.56 12.29
C ALA A 16 7.76 8.40 12.80
N VAL A 17 8.41 7.94 13.87
CA VAL A 17 9.58 8.57 14.47
C VAL A 17 10.81 7.75 14.12
N LEU A 18 11.87 8.43 13.69
CA LEU A 18 13.17 7.79 13.52
C LEU A 18 13.97 7.95 14.80
N GLU A 19 14.24 6.84 15.46
CA GLU A 19 15.33 6.72 16.41
C GLU A 19 16.58 6.31 15.65
N TRP A 20 17.68 7.04 15.84
CA TRP A 20 18.90 6.86 15.07
C TRP A 20 20.11 6.77 15.98
N GLU A 21 20.93 5.76 15.73
CA GLU A 21 22.25 5.60 16.32
C GLU A 21 23.26 5.22 15.23
N CYS A 22 24.41 5.88 15.20
CA CYS A 22 25.53 5.49 14.36
C CYS A 22 26.82 6.12 14.90
N CYS A 23 27.90 5.36 14.95
CA CYS A 23 29.22 5.88 15.34
C CYS A 23 30.02 6.50 14.18
N LEU A 24 29.52 6.38 12.94
CA LEU A 24 30.25 6.78 11.73
C LEU A 24 29.64 8.02 11.05
N LYS A 25 28.31 8.09 10.98
CA LYS A 25 27.58 9.15 10.28
C LYS A 25 27.27 10.30 11.23
N ASP A 26 27.20 11.52 10.73
CA ASP A 26 26.78 12.69 11.52
C ASP A 26 25.26 12.66 11.82
N SER A 27 24.87 13.21 12.97
CA SER A 27 23.48 13.24 13.43
C SER A 27 22.54 14.01 12.51
N ALA A 28 22.97 15.16 11.96
CA ALA A 28 22.14 15.97 11.07
C ALA A 28 21.98 15.27 9.72
N GLN A 29 23.04 14.63 9.22
CA GLN A 29 22.95 13.80 8.03
C GLN A 29 21.97 12.64 8.22
N GLY A 30 22.08 11.90 9.34
CA GLY A 30 21.17 10.80 9.67
C GLY A 30 19.71 11.23 9.75
N ALA A 31 19.44 12.37 10.39
CA ALA A 31 18.11 12.95 10.48
C ALA A 31 17.55 13.34 9.10
N ALA A 32 18.35 13.99 8.25
CA ALA A 32 17.92 14.43 6.93
C ALA A 32 17.55 13.26 6.00
N GLU A 33 18.41 12.24 5.94
CA GLU A 33 18.16 11.03 5.15
C GLU A 33 16.95 10.25 5.69
N GLY A 34 16.87 10.14 7.01
CA GLY A 34 15.82 9.45 7.73
C GLY A 34 14.42 10.03 7.53
N ALA A 35 14.30 11.36 7.64
CA ALA A 35 13.06 12.07 7.36
C ALA A 35 12.60 11.87 5.92
N GLY A 36 13.55 11.88 4.97
CA GLY A 36 13.27 11.55 3.56
C GLY A 36 12.74 10.13 3.40
N PHE A 37 13.40 9.14 4.00
CA PHE A 37 12.98 7.75 3.95
C PHE A 37 11.55 7.55 4.48
N ILE A 38 11.22 8.12 5.64
CA ILE A 38 9.87 7.99 6.22
C ILE A 38 8.83 8.57 5.26
N ARG A 39 9.04 9.80 4.79
CA ARG A 39 8.12 10.49 3.86
C ARG A 39 7.86 9.66 2.61
N ASP A 40 8.91 9.11 2.01
CA ASP A 40 8.82 8.36 0.76
C ASP A 40 8.12 6.99 0.94
N HIS A 41 7.96 6.52 2.18
CA HIS A 41 7.24 5.28 2.51
C HIS A 41 5.83 5.50 3.07
N MET A 42 5.42 6.74 3.30
CA MET A 42 4.05 7.06 3.73
C MET A 42 3.05 6.69 2.63
N ILE A 43 1.93 6.06 3.02
CA ILE A 43 0.91 5.57 2.08
C ILE A 43 -0.38 6.35 2.31
N ASN A 44 -0.89 6.99 1.25
CA ASN A 44 -2.23 7.54 1.24
C ASN A 44 -3.23 6.40 1.02
N ARG A 45 -4.03 6.10 2.03
CA ARG A 45 -5.02 5.02 1.97
C ARG A 45 -6.08 5.33 0.90
N SER A 46 -6.40 4.34 0.06
CA SER A 46 -7.54 4.45 -0.87
C SER A 46 -8.83 4.72 -0.09
N GLN A 47 -9.66 5.62 -0.61
CA GLN A 47 -10.98 5.92 -0.06
C GLN A 47 -12.09 5.04 -0.67
N LYS A 48 -11.81 4.40 -1.80
CA LYS A 48 -12.77 3.53 -2.49
C LYS A 48 -12.51 2.07 -2.13
N ALA A 49 -13.60 1.33 -1.88
CA ALA A 49 -13.51 -0.11 -1.75
C ALA A 49 -13.09 -0.71 -3.11
N PHE A 50 -12.32 -1.79 -3.06
CA PHE A 50 -11.90 -2.48 -4.27
C PHE A 50 -13.11 -3.06 -5.03
N ASP A 51 -14.09 -3.58 -4.29
CA ASP A 51 -15.30 -4.19 -4.86
C ASP A 51 -16.14 -3.20 -5.67
N ASP A 52 -16.16 -1.92 -5.29
CA ASP A 52 -16.87 -0.87 -6.05
C ASP A 52 -16.25 -0.63 -7.43
N PHE A 53 -14.97 -0.97 -7.62
CA PHE A 53 -14.29 -0.87 -8.92
C PHE A 53 -14.46 -2.13 -9.77
N VAL A 54 -14.54 -3.31 -9.14
CA VAL A 54 -14.58 -4.61 -9.84
C VAL A 54 -16.00 -5.15 -10.01
N SER A 55 -17.01 -4.49 -9.43
CA SER A 55 -18.41 -4.79 -9.65
C SER A 55 -18.77 -4.61 -11.14
N VAL A 56 -18.71 -5.70 -11.88
CA VAL A 56 -19.32 -5.85 -13.21
C VAL A 56 -20.45 -6.85 -13.04
N ALA A 57 -21.62 -6.56 -13.61
CA ALA A 57 -22.72 -7.52 -13.61
C ALA A 57 -22.22 -8.84 -14.21
N SER A 58 -22.39 -9.94 -13.46
CA SER A 58 -21.97 -11.26 -13.92
C SER A 58 -22.83 -11.68 -15.10
N ASP A 59 -22.23 -11.77 -16.29
CA ASP A 59 -22.86 -12.33 -17.47
C ASP A 59 -22.38 -13.76 -17.70
N ALA A 60 -23.31 -14.72 -17.62
CA ALA A 60 -23.00 -16.13 -17.81
C ALA A 60 -22.45 -16.43 -19.21
N ALA A 61 -22.93 -15.73 -20.25
CA ALA A 61 -22.45 -15.93 -21.61
C ALA A 61 -21.00 -15.43 -21.75
N SER A 62 -20.72 -14.20 -21.30
CA SER A 62 -19.35 -13.66 -21.25
C SER A 62 -18.39 -14.53 -20.44
N ASN A 63 -18.82 -15.04 -19.29
CA ASN A 63 -18.00 -15.94 -18.46
C ASN A 63 -17.69 -17.25 -19.18
N ARG A 64 -18.67 -17.86 -19.87
CA ARG A 64 -18.48 -19.08 -20.64
C ARG A 64 -17.52 -18.86 -21.80
N ARG A 65 -17.64 -17.74 -22.52
CA ARG A 65 -16.73 -17.35 -23.60
C ARG A 65 -15.29 -17.16 -23.11
N LEU A 66 -15.10 -16.50 -21.96
CA LEU A 66 -13.78 -16.34 -21.33
C LEU A 66 -13.15 -17.68 -20.93
N LEU A 67 -13.96 -18.64 -20.49
CA LEU A 67 -13.54 -19.99 -20.11
C LEU A 67 -13.43 -20.96 -21.30
N GLY A 68 -13.76 -20.54 -22.52
CA GLY A 68 -13.73 -21.40 -23.71
C GLY A 68 -14.85 -22.46 -23.75
N LEU A 69 -15.94 -22.25 -23.01
CA LEU A 69 -17.10 -23.14 -22.98
C LEU A 69 -18.13 -22.75 -24.06
N PRO A 70 -18.86 -23.73 -24.63
CA PRO A 70 -19.92 -23.43 -25.60
C PRO A 70 -21.05 -22.63 -24.95
N ASP A 71 -21.72 -21.76 -25.72
CA ASP A 71 -22.90 -21.03 -25.24
C ASP A 71 -24.04 -22.01 -24.87
N ALA A 72 -24.85 -21.64 -23.87
CA ALA A 72 -25.95 -22.47 -23.35
C ALA A 72 -27.25 -22.25 -24.13
#